data_AF-A0A961Z208-F1
#
_entry.id   AF-A0A961Z208-F1
#
_cell.length_a   1.000
_cell.length_b   1.000
_cell.length_c   1.000
_cell.angle_alpha   90.00
_cell.angle_beta   90.00
_cell.angle_gamma   90.00
#
_symmetry.space_group_name_H-M   'P 1'
#
loop_
_entity.id
_entity.type
_entity.pdbx_description
1 polymer ?
#
loop_
_entity_poly.entity_id
_entity_poly.type
_entity_poly.pdbx_seq_one_letter_code
_entity_poly.pdbx_strand_id
1 'polypeptide(L)' 'MTIDTTGGSPEMDYREHVRTYSGFVLMTKLLIAVVALILIGMAVFLV' A
#
# COMPACT_ATOMS: atom_id res chain seq x y z
N MET A 1 -2.54 9.29 -2.39
CA MET A 1 -1.87 10.17 -1.43
C MET A 1 -0.47 10.41 -1.95
N THR A 2 -0.07 11.67 -2.14
CA THR A 2 1.27 12.06 -2.59
C THR A 2 2.06 12.57 -1.40
N ILE A 3 3.33 12.17 -1.30
CA ILE A 3 4.23 12.58 -0.21
C ILE A 3 4.84 13.92 -0.61
N ASP A 4 4.82 14.92 0.29
CA ASP A 4 5.52 16.19 0.06
C ASP A 4 7.02 16.01 0.35
N THR A 5 7.85 16.33 -0.63
CA THR A 5 9.31 16.18 -0.58
C THR A 5 10.05 17.53 -0.56
N THR A 6 9.33 18.64 -0.47
CA THR A 6 9.86 20.00 -0.72
C THR A 6 10.78 20.51 0.41
N GLY A 7 10.65 19.98 1.64
CA GLY A 7 11.52 20.32 2.79
C GLY A 7 12.66 19.33 3.05
N GLY A 8 13.03 18.56 2.02
CA GLY A 8 13.93 17.43 2.12
C GLY A 8 15.43 17.73 2.12
N SER A 9 16.25 16.73 2.48
CA SER A 9 17.71 16.79 2.29
C SER A 9 18.06 16.80 0.80
N PRO A 10 18.88 17.73 0.29
CA PRO A 10 19.21 17.83 -1.14
C PRO A 10 19.89 16.58 -1.72
N GLU A 11 20.52 15.78 -0.87
CA GLU A 11 21.29 14.60 -1.28
C GLU A 11 20.43 13.33 -1.43
N MET A 12 19.15 13.39 -1.05
CA MET A 12 18.29 12.22 -1.01
C MET A 12 17.54 12.00 -2.33
N ASP A 13 17.58 10.77 -2.85
CA ASP A 13 16.78 10.39 -4.03
C ASP A 13 15.31 10.15 -3.64
N TYR A 14 14.56 11.24 -3.56
CA TYR A 14 13.12 11.21 -3.28
C TYR A 14 12.32 10.42 -4.30
N ARG A 15 12.79 10.29 -5.55
CA ARG A 15 12.03 9.66 -6.62
C ARG A 15 11.91 8.15 -6.35
N GLU A 16 12.98 7.52 -5.92
CA GLU A 16 12.98 6.09 -5.57
C GLU A 16 12.15 5.80 -4.31
N HIS A 17 12.23 6.67 -3.30
CA HIS A 17 11.44 6.55 -2.07
C HIS A 17 9.93 6.67 -2.35
N VAL A 18 9.53 7.66 -3.15
CA VAL A 18 8.11 7.85 -3.51
C VAL A 18 7.61 6.66 -4.34
N ARG A 19 8.42 6.12 -5.27
CA ARG A 19 8.08 4.93 -6.05
C ARG A 19 7.83 3.72 -5.14
N THR A 20 8.76 3.44 -4.24
CA THR A 20 8.66 2.30 -3.32
C THR A 20 7.47 2.43 -2.38
N TYR A 21 7.27 3.61 -1.77
CA TYR A 21 6.13 3.85 -0.89
C TYR A 21 4.79 3.69 -1.63
N SER A 22 4.68 4.25 -2.84
CA SER A 22 3.47 4.13 -3.65
C SER A 22 3.17 2.68 -4.00
N GLY A 23 4.20 1.90 -4.35
CA GLY A 23 4.09 0.46 -4.60
C GLY A 23 3.65 -0.30 -3.35
N PHE A 24 4.26 -0.02 -2.19
CA PHE A 24 3.88 -0.61 -0.92
C PHE A 24 2.40 -0.36 -0.59
N VAL A 25 1.95 0.90 -0.64
CA VAL A 25 0.55 1.25 -0.33
C VAL A 25 -0.42 0.56 -1.29
N LEU A 26 -0.10 0.49 -2.59
CA LEU A 26 -0.93 -0.24 -3.56
C LEU A 26 -1.06 -1.72 -3.19
N MET A 27 0.06 -2.38 -2.93
CA MET A 27 0.09 -3.81 -2.59
C MET A 27 -0.61 -4.10 -1.25
N THR A 28 -0.44 -3.24 -0.24
CA THR A 28 -1.14 -3.36 1.04
C THR A 28 -2.65 -3.28 0.85
N LYS A 29 -3.15 -2.32 0.03
CA LYS A 29 -4.58 -2.21 -0.27
C LYS A 29 -5.12 -3.46 -0.96
N LEU A 30 -4.39 -4.00 -1.94
CA LEU A 30 -4.78 -5.23 -2.62
C LEU A 30 -4.82 -6.42 -1.66
N LEU A 31 -3.80 -6.55 -0.80
CA LEU A 31 -3.73 -7.62 0.19
C LEU A 31 -4.90 -7.56 1.17
N ILE A 32 -5.23 -6.36 1.67
CA ILE A 32 -6.38 -6.16 2.56
C ILE A 32 -7.68 -6.59 1.86
N ALA A 33 -7.87 -6.21 0.60
CA ALA A 33 -9.06 -6.62 -0.16
C ALA A 33 -9.14 -8.14 -0.33
N VAL A 34 -8.01 -8.81 -0.58
CA VAL A 34 -7.94 -10.28 -0.67
C VAL A 34 -8.29 -10.93 0.66
N VAL A 35 -7.73 -10.45 1.77
CA VAL A 35 -8.04 -10.98 3.12
C VAL A 35 -9.52 -10.81 3.44
N ALA A 36 -10.10 -9.64 3.13
CA ALA A 36 -11.53 -9.41 3.32
C ALA A 36 -12.39 -10.38 2.49
N LEU A 37 -12.01 -10.64 1.23
CA LEU A 37 -12.71 -11.59 0.37
C LEU A 37 -12.63 -13.02 0.92
N ILE A 38 -11.48 -13.44 1.44
CA ILE A 38 -11.32 -14.75 2.09
C ILE A 38 -12.25 -14.84 3.30
N LEU A 39 -12.27 -13.82 4.17
CA LEU A 39 -13.13 -13.81 5.36
C LEU A 39 -14.61 -13.88 4.98
N ILE A 40 -15.04 -13.17 3.93
CA ILE A 40 -16.40 -13.26 3.40
C ILE A 40 -16.68 -14.68 2.89
N GLY A 41 -15.75 -15.27 2.13
CA GLY A 41 -15.88 -16.64 1.65
C GLY A 41 -16.04 -17.64 2.80
N MET A 42 -15.22 -17.52 3.85
CA MET A 42 -15.35 -18.35 5.05
C MET A 42 -16.72 -18.17 5.72
N ALA A 43 -17.21 -16.94 5.85
CA ALA A 43 -18.52 -16.67 6.44
C ALA A 43 -19.69 -17.27 5.64
N VAL A 44 -19.56 -17.41 4.33
CA VAL A 44 -20.61 -17.97 3.46
C VAL A 44 -20.54 -19.50 3.35
N PHE A 45 -19.35 -20.08 3.35
CA PHE A 45 -19.16 -21.51 3.04
C PHE A 45 -18.80 -22.40 4.25
N LEU A 46 -18.28 -21.85 5.34
CA LEU A 46 -17.82 -22.62 6.52
C LEU A 46 -18.68 -22.43 7.78
N VAL A 47 -19.65 -21.51 7.76
CA VAL A 47 -20.68 -21.36 8.79
C VAL A 47 -21.90 -22.17 8.40
#